data_AF-A0A7Z7W0H8-F1
#
_entry.id   AF-A0A7Z7W0H8-F1
#
_cell.length_a   1.000
_cell.length_b   1.000
_cell.length_c   1.000
_cell.angle_alpha   90.00
_cell.angle_beta   90.00
_cell.angle_gamma   90.00
#
_symmetry.space_group_name_H-M   'P 1'
#
loop_
_entity.id
_entity.type
_entity.pdbx_description
1 polymer ?
#
loop_
_entity_poly.entity_id
_entity_poly.type
_entity_poly.pdbx_seq_one_letter_code
_entity_poly.pdbx_strand_id
1 'polypeptide(L)'
;MNFDWIKTRSNFDDDKPAVIDHAKQTSWTYQQLNARADNMAHYLTSQGVKKGDVIGIFAPNDIAILDLLFACFKTGAVFFTIELAA
;
A
#
# COMPACT_ATOMS: atom_id res chain seq x y z
N MET A 1 16.54 6.50 9.56
CA MET A 1 15.85 5.20 9.39
C MET A 1 15.21 5.20 8.03
N ASN A 2 15.47 4.19 7.20
CA ASN A 2 14.74 4.02 5.95
C ASN A 2 13.36 3.42 6.30
N PHE A 3 12.31 4.25 6.31
CA PHE A 3 10.97 3.80 6.70
C PHE A 3 10.27 2.97 5.60
N ASP A 4 10.84 2.90 4.40
CA ASP A 4 10.36 2.08 3.28
C ASP A 4 10.88 0.63 3.39
N TRP A 5 10.40 -0.07 4.42
CA TRP A 5 10.79 -1.45 4.68
C TRP A 5 10.34 -2.40 3.58
N ILE A 6 9.23 -2.09 2.88
CA ILE A 6 8.71 -2.93 1.80
C ILE A 6 9.66 -2.92 0.59
N LYS A 7 10.18 -1.75 0.21
CA LYS A 7 11.23 -1.65 -0.82
C LYS A 7 12.50 -2.38 -0.40
N THR A 8 12.84 -2.29 0.88
CA THR A 8 14.00 -3.03 1.40
C THR A 8 13.75 -4.53 1.27
N ARG A 9 12.58 -5.03 1.68
CA ARG A 9 12.23 -6.44 1.66
C ARG A 9 12.10 -7.00 0.24
N SER A 10 11.57 -6.21 -0.69
CA SER A 10 11.43 -6.63 -2.10
C SER A 10 12.77 -6.91 -2.77
N ASN A 11 13.88 -6.37 -2.27
CA ASN A 11 15.21 -6.64 -2.82
C ASN A 11 15.86 -7.92 -2.27
N PHE A 12 15.38 -8.44 -1.12
CA PHE A 12 15.94 -9.64 -0.50
C PHE A 12 15.14 -10.89 -0.84
N ASP A 13 13.80 -10.77 -0.88
CA ASP A 13 12.87 -11.89 -1.07
C ASP A 13 11.82 -11.53 -2.15
N ASP A 14 12.27 -11.27 -3.38
CA ASP A 14 11.43 -10.76 -4.48
C ASP A 14 10.25 -11.67 -4.86
N ASP A 15 10.48 -12.98 -4.95
CA ASP A 15 9.46 -13.97 -5.34
C ASP A 15 8.65 -14.52 -4.15
N LYS A 16 8.98 -14.13 -2.92
CA LYS A 16 8.30 -14.64 -1.73
C LYS A 16 6.92 -13.98 -1.58
N PRO A 17 5.86 -14.77 -1.30
CA PRO A 17 4.55 -14.20 -0.98
C PRO A 17 4.61 -13.26 0.23
N ALA A 18 4.08 -12.04 0.05
CA ALA A 18 3.92 -11.03 1.07
C ALA A 18 2.47 -10.95 1.57
N VAL A 19 1.51 -11.12 0.64
CA VAL A 19 0.08 -11.04 0.91
C VAL A 19 -0.61 -12.22 0.24
N ILE A 20 -1.54 -12.86 0.94
CA ILE A 20 -2.34 -13.97 0.42
C ILE A 20 -3.81 -13.66 0.71
N ASP A 21 -4.62 -13.60 -0.33
CA ASP A 21 -6.08 -13.51 -0.24
C ASP A 21 -6.68 -14.89 -0.50
N HIS A 22 -7.09 -15.53 0.59
CA HIS A 22 -7.72 -16.84 0.52
C HIS A 22 -9.12 -16.81 -0.08
N ALA A 23 -9.86 -15.70 0.01
CA ALA A 23 -11.21 -15.61 -0.55
C ALA A 23 -11.15 -15.56 -2.08
N LYS A 24 -10.19 -14.81 -2.63
CA LYS A 24 -10.01 -14.66 -4.08
C LYS A 24 -9.01 -15.65 -4.69
N GLN A 25 -8.34 -16.46 -3.88
CA GLN A 25 -7.27 -17.38 -4.31
C GLN A 25 -6.15 -16.63 -5.07
N THR A 26 -5.77 -15.46 -4.58
CA THR A 26 -4.70 -14.64 -5.15
C THR A 26 -3.62 -14.37 -4.12
N SER A 27 -2.41 -14.07 -4.60
CA SER A 27 -1.31 -13.66 -3.74
C SER A 27 -0.46 -12.61 -4.45
N TRP A 28 0.22 -11.79 -3.65
CA TRP A 28 1.23 -10.85 -4.12
C TRP A 28 2.57 -11.19 -3.49
N THR A 29 3.61 -11.19 -4.32
CA THR A 29 5.00 -11.25 -3.82
C THR A 29 5.41 -9.91 -3.20
N TYR A 30 6.53 -9.88 -2.47
CA TYR A 30 7.07 -8.60 -1.96
C TYR A 30 7.40 -7.63 -3.10
N GLN A 31 7.91 -8.13 -4.23
CA GLN A 31 8.16 -7.30 -5.41
C GLN A 31 6.87 -6.69 -5.96
N GLN A 32 5.81 -7.50 -6.10
CA GLN A 32 4.51 -7.04 -6.58
C GLN A 32 3.88 -6.02 -5.62
N LEU A 33 3.90 -6.28 -4.32
CA LEU A 33 3.39 -5.35 -3.32
C LEU A 33 4.14 -4.01 -3.37
N ASN A 34 5.47 -4.02 -3.50
CA ASN A 34 6.25 -2.79 -3.63
C ASN A 34 5.89 -2.03 -4.92
N ALA A 35 5.81 -2.71 -6.06
CA ALA A 35 5.50 -2.09 -7.34
C ALA A 35 4.09 -1.46 -7.35
N ARG A 36 3.11 -2.14 -6.74
CA ARG A 36 1.74 -1.60 -6.60
C ARG A 36 1.72 -0.35 -5.71
N ALA A 37 2.42 -0.38 -4.58
CA ALA A 37 2.56 0.75 -3.69
C ALA A 37 3.26 1.95 -4.37
N ASP A 38 4.31 1.70 -5.16
CA ASP A 38 5.01 2.75 -5.93
C ASP A 38 4.07 3.37 -6.99
N ASN A 39 3.29 2.55 -7.71
CA ASN A 39 2.31 3.05 -8.68
C ASN A 39 1.24 3.92 -8.03
N MET A 40 0.70 3.49 -6.88
CA MET A 40 -0.27 4.27 -6.14
C MET A 40 0.36 5.55 -5.56
N ALA A 41 1.61 5.51 -5.07
CA ALA A 41 2.32 6.70 -4.60
C ALA A 41 2.53 7.74 -5.71
N HIS A 42 2.91 7.30 -6.91
CA HIS A 42 2.99 8.17 -8.08
C HIS A 42 1.63 8.78 -8.44
N TYR A 43 0.57 7.97 -8.41
CA TYR A 43 -0.79 8.46 -8.65
C TYR A 43 -1.18 9.54 -7.63
N LEU A 44 -1.03 9.29 -6.33
CA LEU A 44 -1.34 10.28 -5.29
C LEU A 44 -0.53 11.57 -5.46
N THR A 45 0.76 11.45 -5.75
CA THR A 45 1.62 12.61 -6.01
C THR A 45 1.15 13.40 -7.23
N SER A 46 0.69 12.71 -8.29
CA SER A 46 0.12 13.36 -9.49
C SER A 46 -1.20 14.08 -9.20
N GLN A 47 -1.94 13.66 -8.17
CA GLN A 47 -3.14 14.35 -7.69
C GLN A 47 -2.83 15.53 -6.75
N GLY A 48 -1.55 15.82 -6.50
CA GLY A 48 -1.11 16.94 -5.67
C GLY A 48 -1.01 16.63 -4.18
N VAL A 49 -1.10 15.35 -3.78
CA VAL A 49 -0.90 14.92 -2.39
C VAL A 49 0.51 15.30 -1.92
N LYS A 50 0.59 15.85 -0.72
CA LYS A 50 1.83 16.25 -0.06
C LYS A 50 2.03 15.49 1.24
N LYS A 51 3.26 15.52 1.73
CA LYS A 51 3.62 14.99 3.04
C LYS A 51 2.75 15.63 4.12
N GLY A 52 2.13 14.80 4.94
CA GLY A 52 1.22 15.22 6.02
C GLY A 52 -0.26 15.31 5.62
N ASP A 53 -0.60 15.25 4.33
CA ASP A 53 -2.00 15.20 3.90
C ASP A 53 -2.67 13.91 4.41
N VAL A 54 -3.92 14.00 4.82
CA VAL A 54 -4.69 12.85 5.32
C VAL A 54 -5.50 12.27 4.17
N ILE A 55 -5.35 10.97 3.93
CA ILE A 55 -6.11 10.22 2.94
C ILE A 55 -6.99 9.21 3.64
N GLY A 56 -8.30 9.49 3.59
CA GLY A 56 -9.34 8.61 4.10
C GLY A 56 -9.64 7.48 3.12
N ILE A 57 -9.75 6.25 3.62
CA ILE A 57 -10.31 5.12 2.88
C ILE A 57 -11.63 4.68 3.49
N PHE A 58 -12.65 4.62 2.64
CA PHE A 58 -13.98 4.12 2.97
C PHE A 58 -14.34 3.03 1.97
N ALA A 59 -13.92 1.80 2.25
CA ALA A 59 -14.06 0.65 1.37
C ALA A 59 -14.13 -0.64 2.19
N PRO A 60 -14.79 -1.71 1.68
CA PRO A 60 -14.75 -3.03 2.30
C PRO A 60 -13.32 -3.55 2.46
N ASN A 61 -13.11 -4.45 3.42
CA ASN A 61 -11.81 -5.08 3.62
C ASN A 61 -11.37 -5.85 2.35
N ASP A 62 -10.26 -5.40 1.77
CA ASP A 62 -9.67 -5.95 0.56
C ASP A 62 -8.16 -5.82 0.62
N ILE A 63 -7.43 -6.74 0.00
CA ILE A 63 -5.96 -6.61 -0.11
C ILE A 63 -5.55 -5.34 -0.87
N ALA A 64 -6.40 -4.79 -1.74
CA ALA A 64 -6.19 -3.52 -2.44
C ALA A 64 -6.00 -2.32 -1.49
N ILE A 65 -6.47 -2.40 -0.24
CA ILE A 65 -6.22 -1.38 0.78
C ILE A 65 -4.71 -1.19 1.03
N LEU A 66 -3.92 -2.27 0.89
CA LEU A 66 -2.48 -2.23 1.11
C LEU A 66 -1.76 -1.34 0.09
N ASP A 67 -2.28 -1.22 -1.14
CA ASP A 67 -1.73 -0.32 -2.14
C ASP A 67 -1.73 1.13 -1.60
N LEU A 68 -2.85 1.54 -1.00
CA LEU A 68 -3.02 2.88 -0.44
C LEU A 68 -2.21 3.07 0.83
N LEU A 69 -2.22 2.09 1.74
CA LEU A 69 -1.47 2.13 2.99
C LEU A 69 0.03 2.38 2.72
N PHE A 70 0.65 1.56 1.87
CA PHE A 70 2.06 1.67 1.58
C PHE A 70 2.38 2.89 0.70
N ALA A 71 1.48 3.28 -0.20
CA ALA A 71 1.64 4.53 -0.94
C ALA A 71 1.68 5.74 -0.02
N CYS A 72 0.80 5.81 1.00
CA CYS A 72 0.83 6.88 2.00
C CYS A 72 2.17 6.92 2.75
N PHE A 73 2.68 5.75 3.14
CA PHE A 73 3.99 5.68 3.82
C PHE A 73 5.13 6.16 2.93
N LYS A 74 5.10 5.87 1.63
CA LYS A 74 6.10 6.29 0.65
C LYS A 74 6.03 7.79 0.34
N THR A 75 4.83 8.35 0.24
CA THR A 75 4.63 9.80 0.00
C THR A 75 4.76 10.64 1.28
N GLY A 76 4.72 10.00 2.44
CA GLY A 76 4.66 10.67 3.74
C GLY A 76 3.28 11.25 4.06
N ALA A 77 2.23 10.80 3.37
CA ALA A 77 0.84 11.09 3.71
C ALA A 77 0.35 10.22 4.88
N VAL A 78 -0.75 10.62 5.50
CA VAL A 78 -1.39 9.91 6.60
C VAL A 78 -2.51 9.03 6.07
N PHE A 79 -2.38 7.72 6.27
CA PHE A 79 -3.44 6.76 5.97
C PHE A 79 -4.48 6.77 7.10
N PHE A 80 -5.76 6.97 6.76
CA PHE A 80 -6.85 6.99 7.72
C PHE A 80 -7.98 6.05 7.29
N THR A 81 -8.30 5.04 8.11
CA THR A 81 -9.38 4.10 7.85
C THR A 81 -10.70 4.64 8.39
N ILE A 82 -11.73 4.65 7.55
CA ILE A 82 -13.10 4.98 7.94
C ILE A 82 -13.86 3.67 8.08
N GLU A 83 -14.40 3.42 9.26
CA GLU A 83 -15.20 2.23 9.53
C GLU A 83 -16.50 2.27 8.75
N LEU A 84 -16.77 1.20 8.00
CA LEU A 84 -18.08 0.95 7.40
C LEU A 84 -19.00 0.46 8.52
N ALA A 85 -19.83 1.35 9.06
CA ALA A 85 -20.92 0.93 9.93
C ALA A 85 -21.86 0.02 9.12
N ALA A 86 -22.02 -1.22 9.57
CA ALA A 86 -22.93 -2.22 9.01
C ALA A 86 -24.40 -1.90 9.31
#